data_AF-A0A382SIT6-F1
#
_entry.id   AF-A0A382SIT6-F1
#
_cell.length_a   1.000
_cell.length_b   1.000
_cell.length_c   1.000
_cell.angle_alpha   90.00
_cell.angle_beta   90.00
_cell.angle_gamma   90.00
#
_symmetry.space_group_name_H-M   'P 1'
#
loop_
_entity.id
_entity.type
_entity.pdbx_description
1 polymer ?
#
loop_
_entity_poly.entity_id
_entity_poly.type
_entity_poly.pdbx_seq_one_letter_code
_entity_poly.pdbx_strand_id
1 'polypeptide(L)'
;MLDKIFPKIHDEGYKFLVIFGLATIILNFIHGFLGFIGLILTIWCYYFFRDPERISINDDNYLVSPADGTIIQVQETEGPRELNLEGKKFTKVSIFM
;
A
#
# COMPACT_ATOMS: atom_id res chain seq x y z
N MET A 1 -5.42 -11.45 -17.67
CA MET A 1 -5.17 -10.17 -18.40
C MET A 1 -6.06 -9.06 -17.88
N LEU A 2 -7.36 -9.33 -17.66
CA LEU A 2 -8.29 -8.38 -17.04
C LEU A 2 -7.81 -7.91 -15.65
N ASP A 3 -7.20 -8.78 -14.87
CA ASP A 3 -6.71 -8.45 -13.51
C ASP A 3 -5.56 -7.43 -13.49
N LYS A 4 -4.88 -7.23 -14.63
CA LYS A 4 -3.88 -6.16 -14.79
C LYS A 4 -4.51 -4.80 -15.05
N ILE A 5 -5.69 -4.78 -15.66
CA ILE A 5 -6.44 -3.55 -15.99
C ILE A 5 -7.38 -3.20 -14.84
N PHE A 6 -8.00 -4.19 -14.22
CA PHE A 6 -8.91 -4.08 -13.09
C PHE A 6 -8.37 -4.86 -11.89
N PRO A 7 -7.33 -4.32 -11.22
CA PRO A 7 -6.81 -4.96 -10.03
C PRO A 7 -7.84 -5.00 -8.90
N LYS A 8 -7.67 -5.95 -7.98
CA LYS A 8 -8.39 -5.95 -6.71
C LYS A 8 -8.01 -4.68 -5.95
N ILE A 9 -8.94 -4.12 -5.19
CA ILE A 9 -8.67 -2.95 -4.34
C ILE A 9 -8.37 -3.48 -2.94
N HIS A 10 -7.41 -2.87 -2.29
CA HIS A 10 -7.18 -3.06 -0.87
C HIS A 10 -8.44 -2.71 -0.06
N ASP A 11 -8.73 -3.46 1.01
CA ASP A 11 -9.98 -3.32 1.76
C ASP A 11 -10.24 -1.88 2.25
N GLU A 12 -9.19 -1.17 2.68
CA GLU A 12 -9.30 0.23 3.09
C GLU A 12 -9.55 1.20 1.92
N GLY A 13 -9.16 0.82 0.71
CA GLY A 13 -9.32 1.62 -0.50
C GLY A 13 -10.78 1.84 -0.90
N TYR A 14 -11.68 0.91 -0.57
CA TYR A 14 -13.11 1.06 -0.87
C TYR A 14 -13.73 2.28 -0.20
N LYS A 15 -13.33 2.60 1.04
CA LYS A 15 -13.83 3.79 1.77
C LYS A 15 -13.47 5.07 1.03
N PHE A 16 -12.22 5.19 0.59
CA PHE A 16 -11.75 6.35 -0.18
C PHE A 16 -12.41 6.41 -1.54
N LEU A 17 -12.55 5.28 -2.24
CA LEU A 17 -13.19 5.24 -3.55
C LEU A 17 -14.64 5.76 -3.50
N VAL A 18 -15.41 5.38 -2.48
CA VAL A 18 -16.77 5.87 -2.26
C VAL A 18 -16.78 7.38 -2.02
N ILE A 19 -15.86 7.89 -1.18
CA ILE A 19 -15.75 9.33 -0.90
C ILE A 19 -15.42 10.12 -2.19
N PHE A 20 -14.44 9.66 -2.98
CA PHE A 20 -14.08 10.28 -4.25
C PHE A 20 -15.22 10.21 -5.27
N GLY A 21 -15.93 9.08 -5.35
CA GLY A 21 -17.08 8.93 -6.22
C GLY A 21 -18.22 9.89 -5.87
N LEU A 22 -18.57 10.00 -4.60
CA LEU A 22 -19.60 10.95 -4.12
C LEU A 22 -19.18 12.40 -4.37
N ALA A 23 -17.92 12.75 -4.07
CA ALA A 23 -17.38 14.08 -4.34
C ALA A 23 -17.44 14.41 -5.84
N THR A 24 -17.11 13.46 -6.71
CA THR A 24 -17.19 13.63 -8.17
C THR A 24 -18.61 13.91 -8.64
N ILE A 25 -19.60 13.20 -8.11
CA ILE A 25 -21.02 13.43 -8.43
C ILE A 25 -21.44 14.84 -8.02
N ILE A 26 -21.10 15.27 -6.80
CA ILE A 26 -21.41 16.61 -6.28
C ILE A 26 -20.74 17.69 -7.16
N LEU A 27 -19.46 17.53 -7.47
CA LEU A 27 -18.70 18.45 -8.31
C LEU A 27 -19.29 18.56 -9.72
N ASN A 28 -19.78 17.45 -10.28
CA ASN A 28 -20.41 17.45 -11.60
C ASN A 28 -21.72 18.26 -11.65
N PHE A 29 -22.50 18.29 -10.55
CA PHE A 29 -23.69 19.15 -10.45
C PHE A 29 -23.34 20.65 -10.34
N ILE A 30 -22.16 20.99 -9.81
CA ILE A 30 -21.70 22.38 -9.72
C ILE A 30 -21.19 22.85 -11.08
N HIS A 31 -20.29 22.07 -11.71
CA HIS A 31 -19.72 22.40 -13.00
C HIS A 31 -19.09 21.16 -13.66
N GLY A 32 -19.41 20.91 -14.94
CA GLY A 32 -18.94 19.70 -15.65
C GLY A 32 -17.42 19.53 -15.69
N PHE A 33 -16.65 20.64 -15.79
CA PHE A 33 -15.19 20.57 -15.72
C PHE A 33 -14.66 20.08 -14.35
N LEU A 34 -15.29 20.49 -13.24
CA LEU A 34 -14.90 20.03 -11.91
C LEU A 34 -15.29 18.55 -11.73
N GLY A 35 -16.45 18.14 -12.25
CA GLY A 35 -16.85 16.73 -12.32
C GLY A 35 -15.84 15.88 -13.10
N PHE A 36 -15.34 16.37 -14.24
CA PHE A 36 -14.31 15.69 -15.03
C PHE A 36 -13.00 15.51 -14.25
N ILE A 37 -12.53 16.55 -13.55
CA ILE A 37 -11.36 16.45 -12.66
C ILE A 37 -11.62 15.42 -11.55
N GLY A 38 -12.79 15.47 -10.91
CA GLY A 38 -13.20 14.49 -9.89
C GLY A 38 -13.17 13.06 -10.41
N LEU A 39 -13.64 12.84 -11.64
CA LEU A 39 -13.63 11.52 -12.28
C LEU A 39 -12.20 11.00 -12.46
N ILE A 40 -11.28 11.84 -12.94
CA ILE A 40 -9.86 11.48 -13.07
C ILE A 40 -9.29 11.10 -11.70
N LEU A 41 -9.58 11.90 -10.67
CA LEU A 41 -9.10 11.62 -9.31
C LEU A 41 -9.71 10.36 -8.71
N THR A 42 -10.96 10.04 -9.03
CA THR A 42 -11.61 8.79 -8.61
C THR A 42 -10.94 7.58 -9.28
N ILE A 43 -10.62 7.67 -10.56
CA ILE A 43 -9.87 6.63 -11.28
C ILE A 43 -8.45 6.50 -10.70
N TRP A 44 -7.77 7.61 -10.42
CA TRP A 44 -6.47 7.61 -9.76
C TRP A 44 -6.54 6.96 -8.37
N CYS A 45 -7.56 7.27 -7.57
CA CYS A 45 -7.79 6.67 -6.27
C CYS A 45 -7.98 5.15 -6.37
N TYR A 46 -8.77 4.69 -7.34
CA TYR A 46 -8.92 3.25 -7.63
C TYR A 46 -7.57 2.57 -7.88
N TYR A 47 -6.72 3.15 -8.73
CA TYR A 47 -5.41 2.58 -9.04
C TYR A 47 -4.37 2.76 -7.93
N PHE A 48 -4.51 3.77 -7.08
CA PHE A 48 -3.63 4.00 -5.92
C PHE A 48 -3.79 2.89 -4.88
N PHE A 49 -5.04 2.50 -4.59
CA PHE A 49 -5.35 1.43 -3.64
C PHE A 49 -5.38 0.02 -4.25
N ARG A 50 -4.77 -0.17 -5.43
CA ARG A 50 -4.69 -1.50 -6.02
C ARG A 50 -3.90 -2.44 -5.12
N ASP A 51 -4.39 -3.66 -4.98
CA ASP A 51 -3.77 -4.74 -4.21
C ASP A 51 -3.31 -5.86 -5.15
N PRO A 52 -2.04 -5.84 -5.60
CA PRO A 52 -1.51 -6.87 -6.48
C PRO A 52 -1.26 -8.17 -5.71
N GLU A 53 -1.49 -9.32 -6.36
CA GLU A 53 -1.18 -10.61 -5.77
C GLU A 53 0.33 -10.72 -5.48
N ARG A 54 0.68 -11.07 -4.23
CA ARG A 54 2.04 -11.33 -3.77
C ARG A 54 2.19 -12.81 -3.45
N ILE A 55 3.24 -13.44 -3.99
CA ILE A 55 3.54 -14.85 -3.74
C ILE A 55 4.71 -14.90 -2.75
N SER A 56 4.46 -15.45 -1.56
CA SER A 56 5.51 -15.73 -0.58
C SER A 56 6.25 -17.02 -0.94
N ILE A 57 7.51 -17.14 -0.51
CA ILE A 57 8.35 -18.33 -0.71
C ILE A 57 7.79 -19.53 0.08
N ASN A 58 7.10 -19.29 1.21
CA ASN A 58 6.53 -20.32 2.08
C ASN A 58 7.52 -21.40 2.54
N ASP A 59 8.73 -20.99 2.90
CA ASP A 59 9.80 -21.86 3.41
C ASP A 59 10.42 -21.23 4.66
N ASP A 60 10.49 -22.00 5.75
CA ASP A 60 10.96 -21.56 7.06
C ASP A 60 12.48 -21.30 7.11
N ASN A 61 13.23 -21.69 6.08
CA ASN A 61 14.67 -21.43 5.98
C ASN A 61 14.99 -20.03 5.42
N TYR A 62 13.99 -19.28 4.95
CA TYR A 62 14.18 -17.98 4.31
C TYR A 62 13.41 -16.88 5.03
N LEU A 63 14.05 -15.71 5.16
CA LEU A 63 13.38 -14.46 5.53
C LEU A 63 13.05 -13.70 4.26
N VAL A 64 11.79 -13.31 4.10
CA VAL A 64 11.31 -12.52 2.95
C VAL A 64 11.23 -11.05 3.36
N SER A 65 11.58 -10.15 2.43
CA SER A 65 11.46 -8.71 2.67
C SER A 65 9.99 -8.34 2.94
N PRO A 66 9.69 -7.54 3.99
CA PRO A 66 8.32 -7.13 4.27
C PRO A 66 7.79 -6.09 3.27
N ALA A 67 8.69 -5.43 2.53
CA ALA A 67 8.36 -4.40 1.56
C ALA A 67 9.36 -4.38 0.39
N ASP A 68 8.92 -3.88 -0.75
CA ASP A 68 9.80 -3.53 -1.87
C ASP A 68 10.61 -2.28 -1.49
N GLY A 69 11.89 -2.20 -1.82
CA GLY A 69 12.68 -1.01 -1.47
C GLY A 69 14.17 -1.22 -1.60
N THR A 70 14.93 -0.27 -1.07
CA THR A 70 16.41 -0.32 -1.07
C THR A 70 16.92 -0.61 0.33
N ILE A 71 17.83 -1.58 0.46
CA ILE A 71 18.55 -1.81 1.72
C ILE A 71 19.49 -0.63 1.95
N ILE A 72 19.27 0.11 3.04
CA ILE A 72 20.09 1.27 3.40
C ILE A 72 21.11 0.94 4.49
N GLN A 73 20.88 -0.11 5.28
CA GLN A 73 21.73 -0.45 6.41
C GLN A 73 21.51 -1.90 6.87
N VAL A 74 22.60 -2.57 7.22
CA VAL A 74 22.58 -3.88 7.88
C VAL A 74 23.52 -3.81 9.09
N GLN A 75 22.99 -4.02 10.29
CA GLN A 75 23.78 -3.94 11.52
C GLN A 75 23.20 -4.81 12.63
N GLU A 76 24.00 -5.12 13.65
CA GLU A 76 23.47 -5.65 14.91
C GLU A 76 22.86 -4.56 15.78
N THR A 77 21.74 -4.86 16.43
CA THR A 77 21.09 -3.96 17.39
C THR A 77 20.31 -4.76 18.43
N GLU A 78 19.97 -4.15 19.57
CA GLU A 78 19.12 -4.80 20.57
C GLU A 78 17.68 -4.92 20.06
N GLY A 79 16.99 -5.97 20.50
CA GLY A 79 15.60 -6.19 20.16
C GLY A 79 14.68 -5.06 20.66
N PRO A 80 13.59 -4.77 19.93
CA PRO A 80 12.66 -3.72 20.32
C PRO A 80 11.98 -4.01 21.66
N ARG A 81 11.86 -2.99 22.50
CA ARG A 81 11.25 -3.09 23.84
C ARG A 81 9.76 -3.40 23.77
N GLU A 82 9.08 -2.89 22.75
CA GLU A 82 7.66 -3.09 22.49
C GLU A 82 7.29 -4.58 22.33
N LEU A 83 8.27 -5.41 21.98
CA LEU A 83 8.13 -6.86 21.83
C LEU A 83 8.76 -7.65 22.99
N ASN A 84 9.23 -6.99 24.05
CA ASN A 84 9.95 -7.60 25.17
C ASN A 84 11.21 -8.39 24.75
N LEU A 85 11.96 -7.87 23.77
CA LEU A 85 13.17 -8.49 23.22
C LEU A 85 14.48 -7.82 23.69
N GLU A 86 14.42 -7.00 24.74
CA GLU A 86 15.58 -6.32 25.31
C GLU A 86 16.65 -7.32 25.78
N GLY A 87 17.92 -6.91 25.69
CA GLY A 87 19.08 -7.74 26.07
C GLY A 87 19.46 -8.84 25.07
N LYS A 88 18.69 -9.02 23.98
CA LYS A 88 19.07 -9.89 22.85
C LYS A 88 19.46 -9.06 21.64
N LYS A 89 20.53 -9.46 20.96
CA LYS A 89 20.98 -8.83 19.72
C LYS A 89 20.38 -9.52 18.50
N PHE A 90 20.00 -8.72 17.51
CA PHE A 90 19.47 -9.17 16.22
C PHE A 90 20.18 -8.44 15.08
N THR A 91 20.27 -9.09 13.92
CA THR A 91 20.65 -8.43 12.67
C THR A 91 19.45 -7.63 12.16
N LYS A 92 19.53 -6.30 12.23
CA LYS A 92 18.54 -5.38 11.66
C LYS A 92 18.90 -5.05 10.22
N VAL A 93 17.95 -5.28 9.33
CA VAL A 93 18.00 -4.86 7.92
C VAL A 93 17.02 -3.70 7.74
N SER A 94 17.55 -2.50 7.46
CA SER A 94 16.73 -1.31 7.22
C SER A 94 16.43 -1.16 5.73
N ILE A 95 15.15 -0.98 5.40
CA ILE A 95 14.66 -0.85 4.01
C ILE A 95 14.00 0.52 3.86
N PHE A 96 14.34 1.23 2.78
CA PHE A 96 13.66 2.46 2.36
C PHE A 96 12.75 2.15 1.17
N MET A 97 11.45 2.43 1.34
CA MET A 97 10.41 2.33 0.30
C MET A 97 10.35 3.61 -0.53
#